data_AF-A0A2L2XV06-F1
#
_entry.id   AF-A0A2L2XV06-F1
#
_cell.length_a   1.000
_cell.length_b   1.000
_cell.length_c   1.000
_cell.angle_alpha   90.00
_cell.angle_beta   90.00
_cell.angle_gamma   90.00
#
_symmetry.space_group_name_H-M   'P 1'
#
loop_
_entity.id
_entity.type
_entity.pdbx_description
1 polymer ?
#
loop_
_entity_poly.entity_id
_entity_poly.type
_entity_poly.pdbx_seq_one_letter_code
_entity_poly.pdbx_strand_id
1 'polypeptide(L)' 'MIAEAAGRVSQTTRQNLPNIAWQEIKGMRNRLVHEYDDVNLNIVWDVVQSQLPSLIEELKGQIPPER' A
#
# COMPACT_ATOMS: atom_id res chain seq x y z
N MET A 1 5.37 -9.05 -2.96
CA MET A 1 4.14 -8.58 -2.23
C MET A 1 4.00 -7.07 -2.37
N ILE A 2 2.80 -6.49 -2.20
CA ILE A 2 2.57 -5.01 -2.27
C ILE A 2 3.51 -4.25 -1.33
N ALA A 3 3.63 -4.68 -0.08
CA ALA A 3 4.51 -4.06 0.92
C ALA A 3 6.00 -4.05 0.50
N GLU A 4 6.44 -5.13 -0.13
CA GLU A 4 7.81 -5.27 -0.63
C GLU A 4 8.06 -4.35 -1.84
N ALA A 5 7.10 -4.27 -2.76
CA ALA A 5 7.16 -3.37 -3.91
C ALA A 5 7.19 -1.90 -3.46
N ALA A 6 6.36 -1.51 -2.49
CA ALA A 6 6.38 -0.19 -1.87
C ALA A 6 7.74 0.12 -1.22
N GLY A 7 8.41 -0.89 -0.65
CA GLY A 7 9.77 -0.77 -0.12
C GLY A 7 10.85 -0.47 -1.17
N ARG A 8 10.62 -0.84 -2.43
CA ARG A 8 11.55 -0.62 -3.55
C ARG A 8 11.37 0.74 -4.22
N VAL A 9 10.29 1.47 -3.94
CA VAL A 9 10.07 2.81 -4.48
C VAL A 9 11.09 3.78 -3.89
N SER A 10 11.74 4.56 -4.76
CA SER A 10 12.78 5.52 -4.38
C SER A 10 12.26 6.54 -3.36
N GLN A 11 13.14 7.06 -2.51
CA GLN A 11 12.75 8.09 -1.54
C GLN A 11 12.22 9.36 -2.22
N THR A 12 12.83 9.78 -3.33
CA THR A 12 12.40 10.93 -4.12
C THR A 12 10.99 10.76 -4.66
N THR A 13 10.66 9.59 -5.22
CA THR A 13 9.30 9.30 -5.70
C THR A 13 8.29 9.33 -4.56
N ARG A 14 8.64 8.77 -3.39
CA ARG A 14 7.77 8.81 -2.21
C ARG A 14 7.53 10.23 -1.69
N GLN A 15 8.54 11.09 -1.75
CA GLN A 15 8.43 12.50 -1.37
C GLN A 15 7.54 13.30 -2.33
N ASN A 16 7.56 12.95 -3.62
CA ASN A 16 6.70 13.58 -4.63
C ASN A 16 5.25 13.11 -4.57
N LEU A 17 4.97 12.02 -3.83
CA LEU A 17 3.64 11.45 -3.64
C LEU A 17 3.30 11.38 -2.13
N PRO A 18 3.18 12.54 -1.46
CA PRO A 18 3.03 12.60 0.01
C PRO A 18 1.67 12.11 0.50
N ASN A 19 0.65 12.10 -0.38
CA ASN A 19 -0.70 11.62 -0.08
C ASN A 19 -0.76 10.09 0.10
N ILE A 20 0.19 9.37 -0.49
CA ILE A 20 0.28 7.91 -0.35
C ILE A 20 0.93 7.59 1.00
N ALA A 21 0.23 6.81 1.83
CA ALA A 21 0.70 6.37 3.15
C ALA A 21 1.79 5.27 3.05
N TRP A 22 2.96 5.59 2.49
CA TRP A 22 4.04 4.64 2.20
C TRP A 22 4.49 3.78 3.39
N GLN A 23 4.53 4.36 4.58
CA GLN A 23 4.93 3.63 5.79
C GLN A 23 3.88 2.59 6.19
N GLU A 24 2.60 2.90 6.05
CA GLU A 24 1.51 1.97 6.34
C GLU A 24 1.50 0.81 5.34
N ILE A 25 1.69 1.11 4.05
CA ILE A 25 1.77 0.07 2.99
C ILE A 25 2.94 -0.87 3.25
N LYS A 26 4.12 -0.34 3.64
CA LYS A 26 5.28 -1.16 4.01
C LYS A 26 5.04 -1.97 5.28
N GLY A 27 4.33 -1.40 6.26
CA GLY A 27 3.98 -2.02 7.53
C GLY A 27 2.77 -2.97 7.46
N MET A 28 2.16 -3.15 6.28
CA MET A 28 0.90 -3.89 6.13
C MET A 28 0.99 -5.32 6.65
N ARG A 29 2.14 -6.01 6.48
CA ARG A 29 2.36 -7.33 7.08
C ARG A 29 2.24 -7.30 8.60
N ASN A 30 2.81 -6.29 9.26
CA ASN A 30 2.78 -6.19 10.71
C ASN A 30 1.35 -5.88 11.20
N ARG A 31 0.57 -5.11 10.43
CA ARG A 31 -0.84 -4.81 10.73
C ARG A 31 -1.77 -6.01 10.55
N LEU A 32 -1.47 -6.89 9.61
CA LEU A 32 -2.25 -8.10 9.35
C LEU A 32 -1.96 -9.24 10.34
N VAL A 33 -0.82 -9.19 11.04
CA VAL A 33 -0.31 -10.30 11.88
C VAL A 33 -0.24 -9.90 13.37
N HIS A 34 -0.84 -8.77 13.77
CA HIS A 34 -0.70 -8.29 15.15
C HIS A 34 -1.70 -8.96 16.11
N GLU A 35 -1.12 -9.60 17.13
CA GLU A 35 -1.75 -10.30 18.28
C GLU A 35 -2.41 -11.64 17.95
N TYR A 36 -1.61 -12.71 18.07
CA TYR A 36 -1.97 -14.15 18.01
C TYR A 36 -2.39 -14.68 16.65
N ASP A 37 -1.47 -15.42 15.98
CA ASP A 37 -1.58 -16.46 14.93
C ASP A 37 -2.69 -16.44 13.85
N ASP A 38 -3.55 -15.43 13.82
CA ASP A 38 -4.70 -15.31 12.94
C ASP A 38 -4.64 -13.99 12.18
N VAL A 39 -4.74 -14.09 10.87
CA VAL A 39 -4.86 -12.92 10.00
C VAL A 39 -6.21 -12.28 10.28
N ASN A 40 -6.21 -11.01 10.69
CA ASN A 40 -7.47 -10.29 10.85
C ASN A 40 -8.12 -10.01 9.49
N LEU A 41 -9.02 -10.89 9.07
CA LEU A 41 -9.70 -10.83 7.77
C LEU A 41 -10.55 -9.56 7.60
N ASN A 42 -11.03 -8.95 8.69
CA ASN A 42 -11.76 -7.68 8.60
C ASN A 42 -10.84 -6.55 8.14
N ILE A 43 -9.59 -6.54 8.63
CA ILE A 43 -8.57 -5.58 8.17
C ILE A 43 -8.20 -5.86 6.71
N VAL A 44 -8.04 -7.12 6.32
CA VAL A 44 -7.79 -7.49 4.92
C VAL A 44 -8.91 -6.99 4.02
N TRP A 45 -10.17 -7.26 4.41
CA TRP A 45 -11.34 -6.88 3.64
C TRP A 45 -11.43 -5.36 3.48
N ASP A 46 -11.26 -4.59 4.55
CA ASP A 46 -11.27 -3.12 4.47
C ASP A 46 -10.13 -2.58 3.59
N VAL A 47 -8.92 -3.11 3.72
CA VAL A 47 -7.79 -2.69 2.87
C VAL A 47 -8.12 -2.93 1.40
N VAL A 48 -8.67 -4.10 1.07
CA VAL A 48 -9.01 -4.48 -0.31
C VAL A 48 -10.14 -3.62 -0.87
N GLN A 49 -11.18 -3.34 -0.08
CA GLN A 49 -12.36 -2.61 -0.55
C GLN A 49 -12.19 -1.09 -0.55
N SER A 50 -11.49 -0.53 0.44
CA SER A 50 -11.47 0.90 0.70
C SER A 50 -10.15 1.55 0.29
N GLN A 51 -9.01 0.90 0.60
CA GLN A 51 -7.70 1.53 0.49
C GLN A 51 -7.01 1.25 -0.85
N LEU A 52 -7.06 0.00 -1.33
CA LEU A 52 -6.43 -0.38 -2.59
C LEU A 52 -7.00 0.36 -3.81
N PRO A 53 -8.32 0.55 -3.98
CA PRO A 53 -8.85 1.27 -5.14
C PRO A 53 -8.34 2.71 -5.21
N SER A 54 -8.35 3.42 -4.08
CA SER A 54 -7.82 4.79 -4.00
C SER A 54 -6.33 4.85 -4.34
N LEU A 55 -5.54 3.89 -3.83
CA LEU A 55 -4.12 3.81 -4.12
C LEU A 55 -3.84 3.56 -5.61
N ILE A 56 -4.64 2.70 -6.25
CA ILE A 56 -4.50 2.39 -7.68
C ILE A 56 -4.76 3.65 -8.52
N GLU A 57 -5.82 4.38 -8.23
CA GLU A 57 -6.16 5.60 -8.99
C GLU A 57 -5.09 6.68 -8.83
N GLU A 58 -4.55 6.86 -7.61
CA GLU A 58 -3.48 7.81 -7.37
C GLU A 58 -2.19 7.43 -8.10
N LEU A 59 -1.85 6.14 -8.15
CA LEU A 59 -0.68 5.66 -8.88
C LEU A 59 -0.83 5.77 -10.40
N LYS A 60 -2.01 5.47 -10.96
CA LYS A 60 -2.28 5.61 -12.40
C LYS A 60 -2.06 7.04 -12.89
N GLY A 61 -2.38 8.04 -12.08
CA GLY A 61 -2.13 9.44 -12.42
C GLY A 61 -0.64 9.81 -12.51
N GLN A 62 0.25 8.97 -12.00
CA GLN A 62 1.68 9.24 -11.86
C GLN A 62 2.54 8.33 -12.74
N ILE A 63 1.94 7.27 -13.28
CA ILE A 63 2.61 6.32 -14.17
C ILE A 63 2.26 6.70 -15.62
N PRO A 64 3.26 6.89 -16.50
CA PRO A 64 2.99 7.06 -17.92
C PRO A 64 2.19 5.86 -18.45
N PRO A 65 1.23 6.06 -19.38
CA PRO A 65 0.50 4.93 -19.97
C PRO A 65 1.49 3.91 -20.53
N GLU A 66 1.29 2.64 -20.19
CA GLU A 66 2.08 1.54 -20.74
C GLU A 66 1.95 1.56 -22.28
N ARG A 67 3.10 1.51 -22.97
CA ARG A 67 3.16 1.40 -24.44
C ARG A 67 2.89 -0.03 -24.89
#